data_AF-A0A940BYU8-F1
#
_entry.id   AF-A0A940BYU8-F1
#
_cell.length_a   1.000
_cell.length_b   1.000
_cell.length_c   1.000
_cell.angle_alpha   90.00
_cell.angle_beta   90.00
_cell.angle_gamma   90.00
#
_symmetry.space_group_name_H-M   'P 1'
#
loop_
_entity.id
_entity.type
_entity.pdbx_description
1 polymer ?
#
loop_
_entity_poly.entity_id
_entity_poly.type
_entity_poly.pdbx_seq_one_letter_code
_entity_poly.pdbx_strand_id
1 'polypeptide(L)'
;MSIRRKFVICTLAVSVFTASAAGTTVLASDDGNKKNASPAEPSVSVVMPEKPERAEAVKHCPSLSYGLEVIKRGRKLRKTAVNGNVTFSVSDFAQFGADGVVNSLTITGLPDPGEGTLKLGALDAFEGQRIPAALIDRLTFAPAYRGAEASFSFSVNDGDSVECLLNCPGYQPAEPAISSGAVYTKQNVRAFGALTVSAASEVTFSVQKQPSHGLLRLSADGSFTYTPEDGFIGRDSFVCAATDKYGASCDPLTVTVKVERNDSPVRYSDVKNTAAEYPAYLLAERGILVGQTVADVCTFEPDEPVSRGDFIVMAMKAAGYAPNVYGAGLTSGAGASAR
;
A
#
# COMPACT_ATOMS: atom_id res chain seq x y z
N MET A 1 -3.15 -5.30 34.07
CA MET A 1 -3.43 -4.90 32.67
C MET A 1 -4.21 -3.60 32.72
N SER A 2 -3.63 -2.49 32.26
CA SER A 2 -4.24 -1.16 32.31
C SER A 2 -4.83 -0.83 30.93
N ILE A 3 -6.10 -0.44 30.86
CA ILE A 3 -6.78 -0.15 29.59
C ILE A 3 -6.78 1.37 29.39
N ARG A 4 -6.17 1.86 28.31
CA ARG A 4 -6.17 3.30 27.98
C ARG A 4 -7.54 3.76 27.49
N ARG A 5 -7.98 4.98 27.86
CA ARG A 5 -9.25 5.57 27.38
C ARG A 5 -9.37 5.63 25.86
N LYS A 6 -8.30 5.87 25.09
CA LYS A 6 -8.29 5.80 23.61
C LYS A 6 -8.71 4.44 23.07
N PHE A 7 -8.34 3.35 23.75
CA PHE A 7 -8.76 2.01 23.36
C PHE A 7 -10.26 1.81 23.63
N VAL A 8 -10.77 2.37 24.74
CA VAL A 8 -12.20 2.37 25.08
C VAL A 8 -13.00 3.22 24.08
N ILE A 9 -12.48 4.37 23.69
CA ILE A 9 -13.03 5.24 22.63
C ILE A 9 -13.16 4.48 21.31
N CYS A 10 -12.07 3.85 20.86
CA CYS A 10 -12.04 3.10 19.61
C CYS A 10 -12.99 1.91 19.68
N THR A 11 -12.97 1.16 20.79
CA THR A 11 -13.86 0.00 21.01
C THR A 11 -15.32 0.40 21.08
N LEU A 12 -15.71 1.49 21.74
CA LEU A 12 -17.11 1.92 21.84
C LEU A 12 -17.61 2.58 20.55
N ALA A 13 -16.77 3.32 19.84
CA ALA A 13 -17.10 3.82 18.51
C ALA A 13 -17.31 2.66 17.51
N VAL A 14 -16.48 1.61 17.61
CA VAL A 14 -16.61 0.38 16.82
C VAL A 14 -17.77 -0.50 17.29
N SER A 15 -18.01 -0.67 18.59
CA SER A 15 -19.06 -1.57 19.13
C SER A 15 -20.48 -1.05 18.92
N VAL A 16 -20.65 0.22 18.56
CA VAL A 16 -21.93 0.76 18.07
C VAL A 16 -22.25 0.24 16.66
N PHE A 17 -21.32 -0.45 15.99
CA PHE A 17 -21.54 -1.20 14.76
C PHE A 17 -20.95 -2.61 14.85
N THR A 18 -21.84 -3.60 14.93
CA THR A 18 -21.59 -5.04 14.74
C THR A 18 -20.68 -5.74 15.78
N ALA A 19 -21.31 -6.57 16.62
CA ALA A 19 -20.63 -7.61 17.36
C ALA A 19 -20.29 -8.78 16.41
N SER A 20 -19.00 -9.09 16.26
CA SER A 20 -18.54 -10.41 15.81
C SER A 20 -17.12 -10.63 16.33
N ALA A 21 -16.94 -11.71 17.09
CA ALA A 21 -15.71 -12.03 17.81
C ALA A 21 -14.88 -13.06 17.06
N ALA A 22 -13.58 -12.79 16.89
CA ALA A 22 -12.56 -13.83 16.71
C ALA A 22 -11.16 -13.31 17.07
N GLY A 23 -10.56 -13.93 18.09
CA GLY A 23 -9.28 -14.63 17.99
C GLY A 23 -7.96 -13.87 17.76
N THR A 24 -7.12 -13.91 18.80
CA THR A 24 -5.77 -14.54 18.78
C THR A 24 -4.52 -13.67 18.48
N THR A 25 -3.63 -13.66 19.48
CA THR A 25 -2.14 -13.53 19.61
C THR A 25 -1.26 -13.42 18.34
N VAL A 26 -0.06 -12.81 18.31
CA VAL A 26 1.24 -13.22 18.93
C VAL A 26 2.34 -12.15 18.60
N LEU A 27 3.25 -11.89 19.56
CA LEU A 27 4.69 -11.49 19.58
C LEU A 27 5.39 -10.75 18.40
N ALA A 28 6.34 -9.85 18.74
CA ALA A 28 7.68 -9.84 18.13
C ALA A 28 8.73 -9.15 19.03
N SER A 29 9.95 -9.69 18.95
CA SER A 29 11.14 -9.45 19.78
C SER A 29 12.15 -8.49 19.13
N ASP A 30 13.19 -8.24 19.93
CA ASP A 30 14.35 -7.35 19.91
C ASP A 30 15.48 -7.69 18.92
N ASP A 31 16.54 -6.85 18.97
CA ASP A 31 17.93 -6.93 18.46
C ASP A 31 18.27 -6.12 17.18
N GLY A 32 19.39 -5.38 17.08
CA GLY A 32 20.51 -5.20 18.00
C GLY A 32 21.90 -5.23 17.35
N ASN A 33 22.35 -4.09 16.81
CA ASN A 33 23.73 -3.54 16.86
C ASN A 33 24.95 -4.13 16.05
N LYS A 34 25.88 -3.19 15.84
CA LYS A 34 27.09 -2.98 15.00
C LYS A 34 28.40 -3.73 15.35
N LYS A 35 29.39 -3.62 14.42
CA LYS A 35 30.84 -3.21 14.55
C LYS A 35 31.75 -4.09 13.67
N ASN A 36 32.93 -3.74 13.11
CA ASN A 36 33.93 -2.64 13.11
C ASN A 36 34.96 -2.93 11.95
N ALA A 37 35.45 -1.96 11.15
CA ALA A 37 36.75 -1.23 11.20
C ALA A 37 37.96 -1.75 10.34
N SER A 38 38.25 -1.06 9.20
CA SER A 38 39.46 -0.25 8.78
C SER A 38 40.94 -0.78 8.91
N PRO A 39 42.02 -0.08 8.40
CA PRO A 39 42.59 -0.04 7.03
C PRO A 39 44.17 -0.15 6.98
N ALA A 40 44.83 -0.02 5.80
CA ALA A 40 46.11 0.72 5.55
C ALA A 40 46.73 0.47 4.14
N GLU A 41 47.46 1.48 3.64
CA GLU A 41 48.01 1.73 2.27
C GLU A 41 49.48 1.24 2.04
N PRO A 42 50.32 1.80 1.13
CA PRO A 42 50.47 1.55 -0.32
C PRO A 42 51.93 1.24 -0.76
N SER A 43 52.20 1.00 -2.06
CA SER A 43 53.52 1.27 -2.67
C SER A 43 53.50 1.35 -4.20
N VAL A 44 54.33 2.26 -4.71
CA VAL A 44 54.48 2.73 -6.10
C VAL A 44 55.63 1.98 -6.79
N SER A 45 55.53 1.71 -8.09
CA SER A 45 56.70 1.74 -8.99
C SER A 45 56.30 2.02 -10.45
N VAL A 46 57.20 2.74 -11.11
CA VAL A 46 57.07 3.44 -12.40
C VAL A 46 57.76 2.63 -13.50
N VAL A 47 57.16 2.51 -14.69
CA VAL A 47 57.89 2.27 -15.96
C VAL A 47 57.10 2.90 -17.12
N MET A 48 57.76 3.69 -17.97
CA MET A 48 57.31 4.14 -19.31
C MET A 48 58.31 3.64 -20.38
N PRO A 49 58.09 3.87 -21.69
CA PRO A 49 57.38 3.00 -22.62
C PRO A 49 58.31 2.42 -23.71
N GLU A 50 57.96 1.28 -24.32
CA GLU A 50 58.69 0.75 -25.49
C GLU A 50 57.85 0.68 -26.77
N LYS A 51 58.56 0.87 -27.88
CA LYS A 51 58.18 1.20 -29.26
C LYS A 51 57.49 0.03 -30.00
N PRO A 52 56.62 0.28 -31.01
CA PRO A 52 55.87 -0.80 -31.65
C PRO A 52 56.72 -1.54 -32.68
N GLU A 53 56.90 -2.84 -32.46
CA GLU A 53 57.50 -3.76 -33.42
C GLU A 53 56.41 -4.38 -34.31
N ARG A 54 56.67 -4.34 -35.61
CA ARG A 54 55.81 -4.83 -36.69
C ARG A 54 56.03 -6.33 -36.84
N ALA A 55 55.05 -7.15 -36.47
CA ALA A 55 55.03 -8.59 -36.74
C ALA A 55 53.84 -8.98 -37.62
N GLU A 56 54.13 -9.85 -38.57
CA GLU A 56 53.31 -10.24 -39.71
C GLU A 56 52.12 -11.15 -39.36
N ALA A 57 51.04 -10.94 -40.11
CA ALA A 57 49.94 -11.84 -40.46
C ALA A 57 49.86 -13.24 -39.79
N VAL A 58 48.88 -13.39 -38.90
CA VAL A 58 48.06 -14.61 -38.84
C VAL A 58 46.73 -14.30 -39.53
N LYS A 59 46.57 -14.82 -40.75
CA LYS A 59 45.25 -14.96 -41.40
C LYS A 59 44.37 -15.81 -40.47
N HIS A 60 43.54 -15.18 -39.67
CA HIS A 60 42.25 -15.75 -39.28
C HIS A 60 41.21 -15.03 -40.10
N CYS A 61 40.59 -15.73 -41.05
CA CYS A 61 39.30 -15.30 -41.58
C CYS A 61 38.32 -15.25 -40.40
N PRO A 62 37.73 -14.11 -40.03
CA PRO A 62 36.39 -14.17 -39.49
C PRO A 62 35.50 -14.45 -40.71
N SER A 63 35.33 -15.73 -41.06
CA SER A 63 34.35 -16.13 -42.07
C SER A 63 32.95 -16.09 -41.47
N LEU A 64 32.53 -14.92 -41.00
CA LEU A 64 31.15 -14.48 -41.06
C LEU A 64 31.20 -13.10 -41.71
N SER A 65 30.67 -12.99 -42.92
CA SER A 65 30.61 -11.72 -43.64
C SER A 65 29.86 -10.68 -42.79
N TYR A 66 30.23 -9.41 -42.92
CA TYR A 66 29.50 -8.27 -42.32
C TYR A 66 28.00 -8.33 -42.68
N GLY A 67 27.64 -8.95 -43.81
CA GLY A 67 26.27 -9.24 -44.20
C GLY A 67 25.52 -10.19 -43.26
N LEU A 68 26.17 -11.23 -42.71
CA LEU A 68 25.56 -12.08 -41.67
C LEU A 68 25.41 -11.32 -40.35
N GLU A 69 26.35 -10.46 -39.97
CA GLU A 69 26.18 -9.60 -38.78
C GLU A 69 25.03 -8.59 -38.95
N VAL A 70 24.87 -8.03 -40.14
CA VAL A 70 23.76 -7.12 -40.48
C VAL A 70 22.42 -7.85 -40.50
N ILE A 71 22.37 -9.08 -41.03
CA ILE A 71 21.17 -9.93 -40.97
C ILE A 71 20.88 -10.33 -39.51
N LYS A 72 21.90 -10.67 -38.71
CA LYS A 72 21.77 -10.99 -37.28
C LYS A 72 21.21 -9.81 -36.47
N ARG A 73 21.64 -8.58 -36.74
CA ARG A 73 21.12 -7.35 -36.10
C ARG A 73 19.68 -7.00 -36.49
N GLY A 74 19.16 -7.54 -37.60
CA GLY A 74 17.81 -7.26 -38.10
C GLY A 74 16.72 -8.21 -37.59
N ARG A 75 17.07 -9.29 -36.91
CA ARG A 75 16.12 -10.30 -36.43
C ARG A 75 15.52 -9.86 -35.10
N LYS A 76 14.33 -9.26 -35.13
CA LYS A 76 13.54 -8.93 -33.93
C LYS A 76 12.21 -9.65 -33.97
N LEU A 77 11.77 -10.20 -32.85
CA LEU A 77 10.38 -10.60 -32.67
C LEU A 77 9.59 -9.34 -32.32
N ARG A 78 8.44 -9.12 -32.95
CA ARG A 78 7.52 -8.06 -32.55
C ARG A 78 6.20 -8.71 -32.16
N LYS A 79 5.67 -8.34 -31.01
CA LYS A 79 4.36 -8.83 -30.59
C LYS A 79 3.50 -7.69 -30.09
N THR A 80 2.21 -7.77 -30.45
CA THR A 80 1.23 -6.76 -30.08
C THR A 80 0.07 -7.43 -29.38
N ALA A 81 -0.25 -6.99 -28.16
CA ALA A 81 -1.45 -7.41 -27.47
C ALA A 81 -2.58 -6.40 -27.72
N VAL A 82 -3.67 -6.88 -28.31
CA VAL A 82 -4.86 -6.05 -28.56
C VAL A 82 -5.72 -5.95 -27.30
N ASN A 83 -5.74 -6.99 -26.45
CA ASN A 83 -6.43 -6.97 -25.15
C ASN A 83 -5.64 -7.83 -24.15
N GLY A 84 -5.39 -7.31 -22.94
CA GLY A 84 -4.74 -8.06 -21.86
C GLY A 84 -3.23 -8.31 -22.05
N ASN A 85 -2.75 -9.38 -21.44
CA ASN A 85 -1.34 -9.75 -21.45
C ASN A 85 -0.90 -10.23 -22.84
N VAL A 86 0.37 -10.02 -23.19
CA VAL A 86 0.95 -10.64 -24.39
C VAL A 86 1.19 -12.12 -24.09
N THR A 87 0.56 -13.02 -24.84
CA THR A 87 0.77 -14.46 -24.73
C THR A 87 1.75 -14.94 -25.79
N PHE A 88 2.60 -15.90 -25.48
CA PHE A 88 3.51 -16.49 -26.47
C PHE A 88 3.12 -17.92 -26.80
N SER A 89 3.58 -18.39 -27.95
CA SER A 89 3.43 -19.76 -28.39
C SER A 89 4.70 -20.22 -29.08
N VAL A 90 4.88 -21.53 -29.21
CA VAL A 90 6.04 -22.10 -29.90
C VAL A 90 6.20 -21.54 -31.32
N SER A 91 5.09 -21.27 -32.02
CA SER A 91 5.09 -20.76 -33.40
C SER A 91 5.70 -19.36 -33.53
N ASP A 92 5.62 -18.53 -32.50
CA ASP A 92 6.23 -17.19 -32.52
C ASP A 92 7.76 -17.26 -32.59
N PHE A 93 8.33 -18.32 -32.02
CA PHE A 93 9.76 -18.53 -31.90
C PHE A 93 10.34 -19.42 -33.01
N ALA A 94 9.48 -20.16 -33.74
CA ALA A 94 9.88 -21.11 -34.77
C ALA A 94 10.86 -20.52 -35.79
N GLN A 95 10.62 -19.27 -36.22
CA GLN A 95 11.52 -18.61 -37.17
C GLN A 95 12.97 -18.52 -36.66
N PHE A 96 13.20 -18.46 -35.35
CA PHE A 96 14.53 -18.34 -34.73
C PHE A 96 15.19 -19.69 -34.41
N GLY A 97 14.46 -20.80 -34.54
CA GLY A 97 15.02 -22.15 -34.45
C GLY A 97 15.62 -22.62 -35.77
N ALA A 98 16.65 -23.46 -35.70
CA ALA A 98 17.13 -24.19 -36.88
C ALA A 98 16.01 -25.08 -37.42
N ASP A 99 15.75 -25.00 -38.73
CA ASP A 99 14.67 -25.72 -39.42
C ASP A 99 13.26 -25.54 -38.82
N GLY A 100 13.03 -24.45 -38.09
CA GLY A 100 11.75 -24.20 -37.42
C GLY A 100 11.57 -24.91 -36.08
N VAL A 101 12.56 -25.69 -35.63
CA VAL A 101 12.47 -26.52 -34.42
C VAL A 101 12.78 -25.70 -33.18
N VAL A 102 11.87 -25.73 -32.19
CA VAL A 102 12.02 -25.08 -30.89
C VAL A 102 11.90 -26.14 -29.79
N ASN A 103 13.00 -26.47 -29.13
CA ASN A 103 13.06 -27.38 -27.99
C ASN A 103 13.04 -26.63 -26.65
N SER A 104 13.70 -25.48 -26.60
CA SER A 104 13.73 -24.62 -25.43
C SER A 104 13.90 -23.15 -25.80
N LEU A 105 13.38 -22.29 -24.93
CA LEU A 105 13.57 -20.85 -24.96
C LEU A 105 14.33 -20.44 -23.69
N THR A 106 15.43 -19.71 -23.81
CA THR A 106 16.18 -19.19 -22.66
C THR A 106 16.01 -17.67 -22.60
N ILE A 107 15.56 -17.13 -21.47
CA ILE A 107 15.45 -15.68 -21.28
C ILE A 107 16.84 -15.10 -21.04
N THR A 108 17.30 -14.19 -21.89
CA THR A 108 18.65 -13.58 -21.81
C THR A 108 18.62 -12.14 -21.32
N GLY A 109 17.44 -11.57 -21.10
CA GLY A 109 17.25 -10.23 -20.58
C GLY A 109 15.77 -9.98 -20.31
N LEU A 110 15.47 -9.31 -19.20
CA LEU A 110 14.10 -9.02 -18.77
C LEU A 110 13.62 -7.66 -19.29
N PRO A 111 12.29 -7.45 -19.38
CA PRO A 111 11.72 -6.12 -19.53
C PRO A 111 12.12 -5.18 -18.41
N ASP A 112 12.09 -3.88 -18.70
CA ASP A 112 12.08 -2.86 -17.65
C ASP A 112 10.87 -3.09 -16.73
N PRO A 113 11.07 -3.22 -15.40
CA PRO A 113 9.96 -3.45 -14.46
C PRO A 113 8.94 -2.30 -14.42
N GLY A 114 9.27 -1.12 -14.92
CA GLY A 114 8.34 -0.01 -15.12
C GLY A 114 7.36 -0.24 -16.27
N GLU A 115 7.75 -1.02 -17.28
CA GLU A 115 6.95 -1.33 -18.47
C GLU A 115 6.05 -2.56 -18.27
N GLY A 116 6.48 -3.50 -17.42
CA GLY A 116 5.70 -4.68 -17.08
C GLY A 116 6.58 -5.84 -16.60
N THR A 117 5.96 -7.01 -16.47
CA THR A 117 6.62 -8.21 -15.93
C THR A 117 6.41 -9.38 -16.87
N LEU A 118 7.51 -10.06 -17.23
CA LEU A 118 7.45 -11.33 -17.94
C LEU A 118 7.16 -12.44 -16.92
N LYS A 119 6.18 -13.31 -17.20
CA LYS A 119 5.69 -14.34 -16.29
C LYS A 119 5.61 -15.70 -16.98
N LEU A 120 5.92 -16.75 -16.25
CA LEU A 120 5.66 -18.14 -16.64
C LEU A 120 4.52 -18.70 -15.79
N GLY A 121 3.30 -18.66 -16.33
CA GLY A 121 2.09 -18.91 -15.54
C GLY A 121 1.89 -17.84 -14.46
N ALA A 122 1.94 -18.24 -13.19
CA ALA A 122 1.74 -17.33 -12.06
C ALA A 122 3.04 -16.75 -11.48
N LEU A 123 4.21 -17.25 -11.93
CA LEU A 123 5.51 -16.85 -11.41
C LEU A 123 6.19 -15.85 -12.35
N ASP A 124 6.95 -14.92 -11.79
CA ASP A 124 7.76 -13.99 -12.56
C ASP A 124 8.96 -14.75 -13.18
N ALA A 125 9.26 -14.43 -14.43
CA ALA A 125 10.41 -14.97 -15.14
C ALA A 125 11.70 -14.29 -14.68
N PHE A 126 12.83 -14.99 -14.80
CA PHE A 126 14.15 -14.47 -14.44
C PHE A 126 15.17 -14.66 -15.57
N GLU A 127 16.23 -13.85 -15.54
CA GLU A 127 17.30 -13.94 -16.53
C GLU A 127 18.06 -15.28 -16.41
N GLY A 128 18.37 -15.90 -17.54
CA GLY A 128 18.92 -17.25 -17.63
C GLY A 128 17.88 -18.37 -17.49
N GLN A 129 16.60 -18.04 -17.28
CA GLN A 129 15.56 -19.07 -17.15
C GLN A 129 15.36 -19.82 -18.47
N ARG A 130 15.54 -21.15 -18.41
CA ARG A 130 15.31 -22.07 -19.53
C ARG A 130 13.89 -22.64 -19.47
N ILE A 131 13.11 -22.37 -20.51
CA ILE A 131 11.69 -22.75 -20.65
C ILE A 131 11.61 -23.85 -21.72
N PRO A 132 11.25 -25.09 -21.36
CA PRO A 132 10.98 -26.15 -22.34
C PRO A 132 9.83 -25.77 -23.29
N ALA A 133 9.87 -26.27 -24.53
CA ALA A 133 8.86 -25.97 -25.55
C ALA A 133 7.42 -26.16 -25.07
N ALA A 134 7.16 -27.21 -24.28
CA ALA A 134 5.85 -27.53 -23.71
C ALA A 134 5.30 -26.48 -22.72
N LEU A 135 6.13 -25.56 -22.22
CA LEU A 135 5.74 -24.51 -21.29
C LEU A 135 5.73 -23.11 -21.92
N ILE A 136 6.14 -22.97 -23.20
CA ILE A 136 6.19 -21.67 -23.88
C ILE A 136 4.80 -21.02 -23.94
N ASP A 137 3.74 -21.81 -24.10
CA ASP A 137 2.36 -21.30 -24.13
C ASP A 137 1.91 -20.68 -22.80
N ARG A 138 2.66 -20.91 -21.71
CA ARG A 138 2.43 -20.29 -20.40
C ARG A 138 3.25 -19.01 -20.19
N LEU A 139 4.17 -18.70 -21.10
CA LEU A 139 4.91 -17.45 -21.05
C LEU A 139 3.95 -16.32 -21.42
N THR A 140 3.89 -15.32 -20.58
CA THR A 140 3.08 -14.12 -20.80
C THR A 140 3.87 -12.89 -20.38
N PHE A 141 3.66 -11.77 -21.05
CA PHE A 141 4.08 -10.47 -20.54
C PHE A 141 2.85 -9.73 -20.04
N ALA A 142 2.88 -9.38 -18.75
CA ALA A 142 1.87 -8.57 -18.09
C ALA A 142 2.34 -7.11 -18.11
N PRO A 143 1.75 -6.25 -18.96
CA PRO A 143 2.13 -4.84 -19.01
C PRO A 143 1.81 -4.14 -17.70
N ALA A 144 2.57 -3.11 -17.36
CA ALA A 144 2.30 -2.31 -16.17
C ALA A 144 1.21 -1.26 -16.41
N TYR A 145 1.15 -0.70 -17.61
CA TYR A 145 0.25 0.40 -17.98
C TYR A 145 -0.28 0.28 -19.42
N ARG A 146 -1.31 1.06 -19.76
CA ARG A 146 -1.89 1.07 -21.11
C ARG A 146 -0.89 1.60 -22.12
N GLY A 147 -0.66 0.84 -23.20
CA GLY A 147 0.26 1.26 -24.25
C GLY A 147 1.73 1.07 -23.91
N ALA A 148 2.03 0.26 -22.87
CA ALA A 148 3.41 -0.08 -22.54
C ALA A 148 4.16 -0.63 -23.77
N GLU A 149 5.38 -0.11 -23.94
CA GLU A 149 6.32 -0.51 -24.96
C GLU A 149 7.53 -1.12 -24.26
N ALA A 150 7.57 -2.44 -24.21
CA ALA A 150 8.63 -3.17 -23.53
C ALA A 150 9.52 -3.89 -24.54
N SER A 151 10.73 -4.23 -24.11
CA SER A 151 11.53 -5.23 -24.81
C SER A 151 12.14 -6.22 -23.83
N PHE A 152 12.31 -7.45 -24.27
CA PHE A 152 13.10 -8.45 -23.55
C PHE A 152 13.92 -9.25 -24.56
N SER A 153 14.92 -9.98 -24.10
CA SER A 153 15.76 -10.78 -25.00
C SER A 153 15.69 -12.27 -24.64
N PHE A 154 15.79 -13.11 -25.67
CA PHE A 154 15.72 -14.56 -25.53
C PHE A 154 16.66 -15.25 -26.52
N SER A 155 17.00 -16.52 -26.28
CA SER A 155 17.59 -17.41 -27.28
C SER A 155 16.76 -18.68 -27.45
N VAL A 156 16.74 -19.22 -28.66
CA VAL A 156 16.08 -20.49 -28.99
C VAL A 156 17.13 -21.59 -29.10
N ASN A 157 16.91 -22.72 -28.42
CA ASN A 157 17.83 -23.87 -28.38
C ASN A 157 19.28 -23.47 -28.04
N ASP A 158 19.43 -22.49 -27.13
CA ASP A 158 20.72 -21.96 -26.70
C ASP A 158 21.55 -21.33 -27.84
N GLY A 159 20.88 -20.85 -28.89
CA GLY A 159 21.45 -20.11 -30.01
C GLY A 159 21.69 -18.61 -29.72
N ASP A 160 21.76 -17.81 -30.78
CA ASP A 160 21.96 -16.36 -30.68
C ASP A 160 20.81 -15.68 -29.92
N SER A 161 21.14 -14.66 -29.12
CA SER A 161 20.15 -13.83 -28.43
C SER A 161 19.43 -12.91 -29.42
N VAL A 162 18.12 -12.82 -29.26
CA VAL A 162 17.18 -12.09 -30.11
C VAL A 162 16.35 -11.16 -29.23
N GLU A 163 16.16 -9.92 -29.69
CA GLU A 163 15.28 -8.97 -29.03
C GLU A 163 13.81 -9.20 -29.43
N CYS A 164 12.93 -9.25 -28.44
CA CYS A 164 11.49 -9.18 -28.59
C CYS A 164 11.01 -7.78 -28.20
N LEU A 165 10.36 -7.10 -29.13
CA LEU A 165 9.67 -5.83 -28.90
C LEU A 165 8.18 -6.09 -28.67
N LEU A 166 7.65 -5.53 -27.59
CA LEU A 166 6.28 -5.71 -27.12
C LEU A 166 5.55 -4.38 -27.19
N ASN A 167 4.35 -4.38 -27.75
CA ASN A 167 3.48 -3.22 -27.78
C ASN A 167 2.09 -3.60 -27.28
N CYS A 168 1.57 -2.88 -26.28
CA CYS A 168 0.34 -3.26 -25.58
C CYS A 168 -0.71 -2.14 -25.59
N PRO A 169 -1.17 -1.66 -26.77
CA PRO A 169 -2.03 -0.48 -26.87
C PRO A 169 -3.42 -0.67 -26.21
N GLY A 170 -3.93 -1.90 -26.17
CA GLY A 170 -5.23 -2.20 -25.59
C GLY A 170 -5.21 -2.79 -24.18
N TYR A 171 -4.04 -2.85 -23.53
CA TYR A 171 -3.96 -3.27 -22.13
C TYR A 171 -4.67 -2.27 -21.21
N GLN A 172 -5.44 -2.80 -20.25
CA GLN A 172 -6.03 -2.03 -19.16
C GLN A 172 -5.53 -2.65 -17.85
N PRO A 173 -4.80 -1.89 -17.01
CA PRO A 173 -4.44 -2.37 -15.69
C PRO A 173 -5.70 -2.63 -14.86
N ALA A 174 -5.61 -3.56 -13.91
CA ALA A 174 -6.69 -3.76 -12.97
C ALA A 174 -6.93 -2.47 -12.17
N GLU A 175 -8.15 -1.94 -12.21
CA GLU A 175 -8.50 -0.73 -11.47
C GLU A 175 -8.37 -0.96 -9.96
N PRO A 176 -7.84 0.01 -9.19
CA PRO A 176 -7.86 -0.08 -7.74
C PRO A 176 -9.32 -0.01 -7.26
N ALA A 177 -9.67 -0.71 -6.18
CA ALA A 177 -10.95 -0.50 -5.51
C ALA A 177 -10.71 0.21 -4.18
N ILE A 178 -11.38 1.35 -4.00
CA ILE A 178 -11.34 2.13 -2.77
C ILE A 178 -12.64 1.99 -1.98
N SER A 179 -12.53 2.01 -0.66
CA SER A 179 -13.67 1.99 0.25
C SER A 179 -13.41 2.90 1.44
N SER A 180 -14.48 3.29 2.13
CA SER A 180 -14.40 4.06 3.37
C SER A 180 -15.51 3.63 4.32
N GLY A 181 -15.24 3.74 5.62
CA GLY A 181 -16.28 3.61 6.63
C GLY A 181 -17.24 4.80 6.60
N ALA A 182 -18.41 4.63 7.22
CA ALA A 182 -19.32 5.76 7.46
C ALA A 182 -18.66 6.77 8.41
N VAL A 183 -18.74 8.06 8.06
CA VAL A 183 -18.14 9.14 8.85
C VAL A 183 -19.22 9.83 9.67
N TYR A 184 -18.97 9.97 10.97
CA TYR A 184 -19.87 10.63 11.90
C TYR A 184 -19.14 11.73 12.65
N THR A 185 -19.82 12.84 12.88
CA THR A 185 -19.31 13.91 13.75
C THR A 185 -20.45 14.69 14.38
N LYS A 186 -20.09 15.62 15.26
CA LYS A 186 -21.00 16.59 15.88
C LYS A 186 -20.83 17.95 15.23
N GLN A 187 -21.85 18.80 15.37
CA GLN A 187 -21.82 20.20 14.96
C GLN A 187 -20.55 20.87 15.50
N ASN A 188 -19.82 21.57 14.61
CA ASN A 188 -18.55 22.26 14.90
C ASN A 188 -17.39 21.35 15.34
N VAL A 189 -17.49 20.03 15.14
CA VAL A 189 -16.44 19.06 15.49
C VAL A 189 -15.87 18.45 14.22
N ARG A 190 -14.53 18.39 14.13
CA ARG A 190 -13.85 17.78 12.99
C ARG A 190 -14.02 16.26 13.01
N ALA A 191 -14.26 15.69 11.84
CA ALA A 191 -14.25 14.24 11.64
C ALA A 191 -12.93 13.80 11.03
N PHE A 192 -12.45 12.63 11.45
CA PHE A 192 -11.25 11.99 10.92
C PHE A 192 -11.61 10.64 10.34
N GLY A 193 -11.01 10.30 9.20
CA GLY A 193 -11.22 9.01 8.56
C GLY A 193 -10.06 8.64 7.65
N ALA A 194 -10.13 7.44 7.08
CA ALA A 194 -9.18 6.96 6.11
C ALA A 194 -9.91 6.23 4.98
N LEU A 195 -9.34 6.32 3.79
CA LEU A 195 -9.69 5.50 2.64
C LEU A 195 -8.85 4.22 2.69
N THR A 196 -9.47 3.08 2.38
CA THR A 196 -8.79 1.79 2.26
C THR A 196 -8.80 1.34 0.81
N VAL A 197 -7.71 0.71 0.37
CA VAL A 197 -7.53 0.22 -1.00
C VAL A 197 -7.40 -1.29 -0.94
N SER A 198 -8.10 -2.00 -1.81
CA SER A 198 -8.06 -3.47 -1.85
C SER A 198 -6.84 -4.03 -2.60
N ALA A 199 -6.14 -3.20 -3.38
CA ALA A 199 -4.96 -3.58 -4.17
C ALA A 199 -3.66 -3.13 -3.49
N ALA A 200 -2.61 -3.97 -3.58
CA ALA A 200 -1.30 -3.73 -2.98
C ALA A 200 -0.40 -2.76 -3.78
N SER A 201 -0.93 -2.09 -4.80
CA SER A 201 -0.19 -1.08 -5.57
C SER A 201 -0.16 0.25 -4.83
N GLU A 202 0.94 0.97 -4.97
CA GLU A 202 1.05 2.36 -4.54
C GLU A 202 0.02 3.19 -5.33
N VAL A 203 -0.88 3.87 -4.60
CA VAL A 203 -1.93 4.72 -5.16
C VAL A 203 -1.84 6.13 -4.61
N THR A 204 -2.26 7.08 -5.41
CA THR A 204 -2.44 8.48 -5.04
C THR A 204 -3.93 8.78 -4.99
N PHE A 205 -4.37 9.44 -3.91
CA PHE A 205 -5.77 9.83 -3.77
C PHE A 205 -6.00 11.26 -4.23
N SER A 206 -7.15 11.49 -4.84
CA SER A 206 -7.60 12.81 -5.28
C SER A 206 -9.05 13.05 -4.88
N VAL A 207 -9.35 14.32 -4.57
CA VAL A 207 -10.71 14.77 -4.31
C VAL A 207 -11.33 15.22 -5.62
N GLN A 208 -12.39 14.54 -6.05
CA GLN A 208 -13.15 14.87 -7.26
C GLN A 208 -14.23 15.90 -6.98
N LYS A 209 -14.86 15.83 -5.80
CA LYS A 209 -15.89 16.78 -5.37
C LYS A 209 -15.78 17.06 -3.88
N GLN A 210 -15.67 18.35 -3.53
CA GLN A 210 -15.69 18.81 -2.14
C GLN A 210 -17.10 18.65 -1.52
N PRO A 211 -17.19 18.58 -0.18
CA PRO A 211 -18.47 18.66 0.53
C PRO A 211 -19.17 19.99 0.28
N SER A 212 -20.51 20.03 0.43
CA SER A 212 -21.28 21.27 0.24
C SER A 212 -21.42 22.10 1.51
N HIS A 213 -21.23 21.49 2.68
CA HIS A 213 -21.44 22.09 4.00
C HIS A 213 -20.25 21.84 4.94
N GLY A 214 -19.06 21.76 4.35
CA GLY A 214 -17.82 21.56 5.07
C GLY A 214 -16.61 21.57 4.14
N LEU A 215 -15.43 21.47 4.74
CA LEU A 215 -14.15 21.44 4.05
C LEU A 215 -13.47 20.09 4.27
N LEU A 216 -13.10 19.42 3.17
CA LEU A 216 -12.31 18.19 3.20
C LEU A 216 -10.84 18.47 2.90
N ARG A 217 -9.96 17.96 3.76
CA ARG A 217 -8.52 17.82 3.49
C ARG A 217 -8.18 16.34 3.42
N LEU A 218 -7.82 15.88 2.23
CA LEU A 218 -7.37 14.51 1.96
C LEU A 218 -5.85 14.50 1.79
N SER A 219 -5.18 13.60 2.47
CA SER A 219 -3.75 13.34 2.39
C SER A 219 -3.45 12.25 1.37
N ALA A 220 -2.20 12.20 0.88
CA ALA A 220 -1.77 11.20 -0.11
C ALA A 220 -1.79 9.76 0.44
N ASP A 221 -1.72 9.58 1.75
CA ASP A 221 -1.83 8.27 2.43
C ASP A 221 -3.27 7.77 2.57
N GLY A 222 -4.26 8.53 2.09
CA GLY A 222 -5.68 8.21 2.19
C GLY A 222 -6.33 8.65 3.49
N SER A 223 -5.57 9.21 4.45
CA SER A 223 -6.14 9.85 5.63
C SER A 223 -6.82 11.16 5.26
N PHE A 224 -7.95 11.47 5.90
CA PHE A 224 -8.64 12.73 5.67
C PHE A 224 -9.21 13.35 6.94
N THR A 225 -9.35 14.67 6.89
CA THR A 225 -10.05 15.48 7.89
C THR A 225 -11.20 16.23 7.23
N TYR A 226 -12.41 16.07 7.78
CA TYR A 226 -13.58 16.84 7.41
C TYR A 226 -13.88 17.87 8.50
N THR A 227 -14.02 19.13 8.11
CA THR A 227 -14.44 20.22 9.01
C THR A 227 -15.82 20.71 8.58
N PRO A 228 -16.89 20.47 9.36
CA PRO A 228 -18.21 21.01 9.02
C PRO A 228 -18.18 22.55 9.03
N GLU A 229 -19.04 23.15 8.22
CA GLU A 229 -19.34 24.58 8.32
C GLU A 229 -19.94 24.90 9.69
N ASP A 230 -19.65 26.11 10.19
CA ASP A 230 -20.10 26.54 11.51
C ASP A 230 -21.63 26.46 11.61
N GLY A 231 -22.10 25.68 12.57
CA GLY A 231 -23.52 25.49 12.84
C GLY A 231 -24.20 24.41 11.99
N PHE A 232 -23.53 23.80 11.01
CA PHE A 232 -24.15 22.81 10.13
C PHE A 232 -24.56 21.53 10.89
N ILE A 233 -25.76 21.04 10.59
CA ILE A 233 -26.33 19.78 11.06
C ILE A 233 -27.02 19.13 9.86
N GLY A 234 -26.70 17.87 9.58
CA GLY A 234 -27.27 17.18 8.43
C GLY A 234 -26.33 16.15 7.84
N ARG A 235 -26.64 15.72 6.61
CA ARG A 235 -25.75 14.87 5.82
C ARG A 235 -24.98 15.74 4.84
N ASP A 236 -23.70 15.45 4.70
CA ASP A 236 -22.85 15.98 3.65
C ASP A 236 -22.14 14.81 2.94
N SER A 237 -21.56 15.08 1.79
CA SER A 237 -20.88 14.06 1.01
C SER A 237 -19.77 14.65 0.16
N PHE A 238 -18.68 13.91 0.01
CA PHE A 238 -17.60 14.24 -0.90
C PHE A 238 -17.28 13.04 -1.78
N VAL A 239 -16.66 13.30 -2.93
CA VAL A 239 -16.29 12.26 -3.89
C VAL A 239 -14.77 12.24 -4.04
N CYS A 240 -14.20 11.04 -3.92
CA CYS A 240 -12.76 10.81 -4.08
C CYS A 240 -12.51 9.75 -5.16
N ALA A 241 -11.30 9.75 -5.70
CA ALA A 241 -10.79 8.68 -6.54
C ALA A 241 -9.34 8.37 -6.14
N ALA A 242 -8.88 7.19 -6.52
CA ALA A 242 -7.49 6.78 -6.41
C ALA A 242 -6.96 6.45 -7.80
N THR A 243 -5.72 6.84 -8.05
CA THR A 243 -4.99 6.52 -9.27
C THR A 243 -3.72 5.79 -8.87
N ASP A 244 -3.48 4.63 -9.44
CA ASP A 244 -2.23 3.92 -9.21
C ASP A 244 -1.05 4.64 -9.88
N LYS A 245 0.18 4.22 -9.55
CA LYS A 245 1.40 4.77 -10.17
C LYS A 245 1.50 4.56 -11.69
N TYR A 246 0.62 3.75 -12.27
CA TYR A 246 0.60 3.38 -13.68
C TYR A 246 -0.53 4.08 -14.46
N GLY A 247 -1.30 4.96 -13.80
CA GLY A 247 -2.36 5.77 -14.40
C GLY A 247 -3.73 5.10 -14.46
N ALA A 248 -3.91 3.92 -13.86
CA ALA A 248 -5.24 3.33 -13.70
C ALA A 248 -6.00 4.03 -12.57
N SER A 249 -7.15 4.59 -12.90
CA SER A 249 -8.04 5.25 -11.95
C SER A 249 -9.18 4.33 -11.56
N CYS A 250 -9.55 4.33 -10.28
CA CYS A 250 -10.76 3.66 -9.82
C CYS A 250 -12.02 4.42 -10.22
N ASP A 251 -13.16 3.73 -10.10
CA ASP A 251 -14.47 4.36 -10.02
C ASP A 251 -14.54 5.36 -8.84
N PRO A 252 -15.17 6.54 -9.01
CA PRO A 252 -15.29 7.51 -7.93
C PRO A 252 -16.09 6.98 -6.74
N LEU A 253 -15.54 7.12 -5.54
CA LEU A 253 -16.19 6.75 -4.28
C LEU A 253 -16.88 7.97 -3.64
N THR A 254 -18.16 7.84 -3.34
CA THR A 254 -18.91 8.83 -2.55
C THR A 254 -18.85 8.46 -1.07
N VAL A 255 -18.23 9.32 -0.26
CA VAL A 255 -18.21 9.17 1.20
C VAL A 255 -19.27 10.08 1.80
N THR A 256 -20.14 9.51 2.63
CA THR A 256 -21.19 10.26 3.34
C THR A 256 -20.73 10.58 4.76
N VAL A 257 -20.92 11.84 5.15
CA VAL A 257 -20.67 12.36 6.49
C VAL A 257 -22.00 12.71 7.14
N LYS A 258 -22.25 12.20 8.35
CA LYS A 258 -23.41 12.58 9.16
C LYS A 258 -22.94 13.51 10.28
N VAL A 259 -23.44 14.74 10.27
CA VAL A 259 -23.21 15.76 11.30
C VAL A 259 -24.46 15.85 12.17
N GLU A 260 -24.32 15.49 13.44
CA GLU A 260 -25.40 15.55 14.42
C GLU A 260 -25.27 16.80 15.30
N ARG A 261 -26.37 17.23 15.92
CA ARG A 261 -26.34 18.30 16.91
C ARG A 261 -25.39 17.92 18.06
N ASN A 262 -24.58 18.89 18.50
CA ASN A 262 -23.75 18.77 19.70
C ASN A 262 -24.56 19.21 20.92
N ASP A 263 -25.18 18.26 21.60
CA ASP A 263 -26.01 18.49 22.79
C ASP A 263 -25.21 18.27 24.08
N SER A 264 -23.90 18.04 23.96
CA SER A 264 -23.05 17.87 25.13
C SER A 264 -23.04 19.15 25.97
N PRO A 265 -23.26 19.07 27.29
CA PRO A 265 -23.19 20.23 28.18
C PRO A 265 -21.74 20.65 28.48
N VAL A 266 -20.75 19.86 28.07
CA VAL A 266 -19.33 20.06 28.36
C VAL A 266 -18.58 20.49 27.11
N ARG A 267 -17.48 21.24 27.26
CA ARG A 267 -16.55 21.58 26.18
C ARG A 267 -15.14 21.19 26.61
N TYR A 268 -14.53 20.28 25.87
CA TYR A 268 -13.21 19.76 26.20
C TYR A 268 -12.10 20.57 25.53
N SER A 269 -11.11 21.00 26.31
CA SER A 269 -9.98 21.79 25.80
C SER A 269 -8.86 20.91 25.22
N ASP A 270 -8.66 19.71 25.77
CA ASP A 270 -7.53 18.82 25.51
C ASP A 270 -7.69 17.92 24.28
N VAL A 271 -8.93 17.67 23.85
CA VAL A 271 -9.24 16.87 22.65
C VAL A 271 -9.65 17.69 21.44
N LYS A 272 -9.69 19.02 21.54
CA LYS A 272 -10.13 19.92 20.46
C LYS A 272 -9.33 19.69 19.18
N ASN A 273 -10.02 19.55 18.05
CA ASN A 273 -9.45 19.26 16.74
C ASN A 273 -8.64 17.96 16.65
N THR A 274 -8.93 16.98 17.52
CA THR A 274 -8.30 15.65 17.47
C THR A 274 -9.33 14.57 17.16
N ALA A 275 -8.87 13.38 16.76
CA ALA A 275 -9.74 12.23 16.54
C ALA A 275 -10.52 11.79 17.79
N ALA A 276 -10.09 12.21 18.98
CA ALA A 276 -10.78 11.91 20.25
C ALA A 276 -11.95 12.86 20.55
N GLU A 277 -12.13 13.96 19.81
CA GLU A 277 -13.14 14.98 20.12
C GLU A 277 -14.58 14.46 19.97
N TYR A 278 -14.92 13.92 18.79
CA TYR A 278 -16.22 13.32 18.53
C TYR A 278 -16.59 12.23 19.56
N PRO A 279 -15.74 11.21 19.81
CA PRO A 279 -16.07 10.19 20.78
C PRO A 279 -16.14 10.71 22.22
N ALA A 280 -15.37 11.74 22.60
CA ALA A 280 -15.51 12.37 23.91
C ALA A 280 -16.92 12.94 24.11
N TYR A 281 -17.45 13.69 23.13
CA TYR A 281 -18.83 14.18 23.18
C TYR A 281 -19.87 13.06 23.19
N LEU A 282 -19.68 12.03 22.37
CA LEU A 282 -20.58 10.86 22.34
C LEU A 282 -20.67 10.16 23.70
N LEU A 283 -19.54 9.98 24.38
CA LEU A 283 -19.48 9.35 25.70
C LEU A 283 -20.09 10.22 26.79
N ALA A 284 -19.87 11.53 26.71
CA ALA A 284 -20.42 12.50 27.64
C ALA A 284 -21.95 12.61 27.53
N GLU A 285 -22.48 12.71 26.30
CA GLU A 285 -23.93 12.75 26.03
C GLU A 285 -24.64 11.49 26.53
N ARG A 286 -23.98 10.33 26.48
CA ARG A 286 -24.52 9.05 26.99
C ARG A 286 -24.30 8.85 28.49
N GLY A 287 -23.66 9.79 29.19
CA GLY A 287 -23.31 9.66 30.60
C GLY A 287 -22.35 8.51 30.92
N ILE A 288 -21.63 8.00 29.91
CA ILE A 288 -20.68 6.89 30.04
C ILE A 288 -19.39 7.39 30.69
N LEU A 289 -18.82 8.47 30.13
CA LEU A 289 -17.61 9.11 30.61
C LEU A 289 -17.65 10.60 30.24
N VAL A 290 -17.52 11.48 31.24
CA VAL A 290 -17.58 12.94 31.06
C VAL A 290 -16.20 13.59 31.24
N GLY A 291 -15.18 12.87 31.72
CA GLY A 291 -13.86 13.45 32.03
C GLY A 291 -13.83 14.13 33.39
N GLN A 292 -12.92 15.09 33.57
CA GLN A 292 -12.69 15.82 34.82
C GLN A 292 -12.78 17.33 34.59
N THR A 293 -13.05 18.08 35.65
CA THR A 293 -12.95 19.53 35.64
C THR A 293 -11.81 19.94 36.57
N VAL A 294 -10.77 20.55 36.01
CA VAL A 294 -9.61 21.04 36.75
C VAL A 294 -9.52 22.54 36.51
N ALA A 295 -9.63 23.33 37.57
CA ALA A 295 -9.59 24.80 37.52
C ALA A 295 -10.54 25.40 36.47
N ASP A 296 -11.83 25.02 36.52
CA ASP A 296 -12.89 25.45 35.59
C ASP A 296 -12.71 25.06 34.11
N VAL A 297 -11.70 24.24 33.80
CA VAL A 297 -11.46 23.68 32.48
C VAL A 297 -11.86 22.21 32.47
N CYS A 298 -12.73 21.82 31.55
CA CYS A 298 -13.10 20.42 31.35
C CYS A 298 -12.07 19.73 30.45
N THR A 299 -11.52 18.61 30.93
CA THR A 299 -10.56 17.76 30.21
C THR A 299 -11.12 16.33 30.11
N PHE A 300 -10.94 15.70 28.96
CA PHE A 300 -11.38 14.31 28.74
C PHE A 300 -10.28 13.28 29.07
N GLU A 301 -9.03 13.66 28.84
CA GLU A 301 -7.80 12.89 29.08
C GLU A 301 -7.83 11.53 28.37
N PRO A 302 -7.85 11.51 27.03
CA PRO A 302 -8.06 10.28 26.27
C PRO A 302 -6.92 9.26 26.43
N ASP A 303 -5.73 9.69 26.86
CA ASP A 303 -4.59 8.80 27.09
C ASP A 303 -4.54 8.23 28.52
N GLU A 304 -5.35 8.77 29.44
CA GLU A 304 -5.35 8.31 30.82
C GLU A 304 -5.87 6.86 30.91
N PRO A 305 -5.21 5.99 31.70
CA PRO A 305 -5.74 4.67 31.97
C PRO A 305 -7.06 4.71 32.76
N VAL A 306 -7.96 3.78 32.47
CA VAL A 306 -9.19 3.56 33.24
C VAL A 306 -8.97 2.41 34.22
N SER A 307 -9.48 2.56 35.45
CA SER A 307 -9.51 1.44 36.39
C SER A 307 -10.41 0.30 35.88
N ARG A 308 -10.18 -0.93 36.35
CA ARG A 308 -11.03 -2.06 35.95
C ARG A 308 -12.50 -1.86 36.36
N GLY A 309 -12.74 -1.26 37.52
CA GLY A 309 -14.09 -0.97 38.02
C GLY A 309 -14.82 0.03 37.13
N ASP A 310 -14.16 1.14 36.82
CA ASP A 310 -14.73 2.19 35.96
C ASP A 310 -14.97 1.68 34.54
N PHE A 311 -14.07 0.84 34.02
CA PHE A 311 -14.26 0.22 32.71
C PHE A 311 -15.51 -0.67 32.67
N ILE A 312 -15.78 -1.45 33.71
CA ILE A 312 -17.00 -2.28 33.80
C ILE A 312 -18.25 -1.39 33.86
N VAL A 313 -18.21 -0.32 34.66
CA VAL A 313 -19.32 0.65 34.73
C VAL A 313 -19.57 1.30 33.37
N MET A 314 -18.51 1.69 32.65
CA MET A 314 -18.62 2.25 31.30
C MET A 314 -19.23 1.23 30.32
N ALA A 315 -18.78 -0.03 30.36
CA ALA A 315 -19.31 -1.09 29.51
C ALA A 315 -20.79 -1.39 29.81
N MET A 316 -21.18 -1.45 31.08
CA MET A 316 -22.58 -1.62 31.49
C MET A 316 -23.45 -0.47 30.99
N LYS A 317 -23.02 0.78 31.20
CA LYS A 317 -23.73 1.96 30.70
C LYS A 317 -23.84 1.96 29.17
N ALA A 318 -22.78 1.60 28.47
CA ALA A 318 -22.77 1.51 27.00
C ALA A 318 -23.74 0.44 26.47
N ALA A 319 -23.91 -0.66 27.22
CA ALA A 319 -24.87 -1.72 26.92
C ALA A 319 -26.29 -1.43 27.42
N GLY A 320 -26.54 -0.26 28.02
CA GLY A 320 -27.87 0.13 28.53
C GLY A 320 -28.25 -0.46 29.88
N TYR A 321 -27.30 -1.05 30.61
CA TYR A 321 -27.52 -1.54 31.97
C TYR A 321 -27.21 -0.46 33.00
N ALA A 322 -28.12 -0.26 33.97
CA ALA A 322 -27.86 0.56 35.14
C ALA A 322 -26.93 -0.21 36.09
N PRO A 323 -25.76 0.35 36.47
CA PRO A 323 -24.93 -0.27 37.49
C PRO A 323 -25.70 -0.26 38.82
N ASN A 324 -25.93 -1.42 39.42
CA ASN A 324 -26.60 -1.53 40.71
C ASN A 324 -25.65 -1.02 41.81
N VAL A 325 -25.84 0.23 42.25
CA VAL A 325 -24.95 0.90 43.24
C VAL A 325 -25.35 0.60 44.69
N TYR A 326 -26.41 -0.17 44.94
CA TYR A 326 -26.75 -0.63 46.28
C TYR A 326 -26.08 -1.98 46.58
N GLY A 327 -24.87 -1.94 47.15
CA GLY A 327 -24.32 -3.09 47.89
C GLY A 327 -22.83 -3.40 47.77
N ALA A 328 -22.07 -2.73 46.90
CA ALA A 328 -20.62 -2.92 46.84
C ALA A 328 -19.92 -1.61 47.14
N GLY A 329 -19.64 -1.37 48.43
CA GLY A 329 -18.46 -0.60 48.77
C GLY A 329 -17.28 -1.30 48.11
N LEU A 330 -16.78 -0.75 47.00
CA LEU A 330 -15.40 -0.99 46.61
C LEU A 330 -14.58 -0.30 47.69
N THR A 331 -14.22 -1.05 48.72
CA THR A 331 -13.28 -0.61 49.74
C THR A 331 -12.04 -0.14 48.99
N SER A 332 -11.81 1.17 48.99
CA SER A 332 -10.53 1.75 48.64
C SER A 332 -9.48 1.02 49.48
N GLY A 333 -8.69 0.16 48.84
CA GLY A 333 -7.56 -0.48 49.48
C GLY A 333 -6.65 0.62 50.02
N ALA A 334 -6.58 0.70 51.35
CA ALA A 334 -5.71 1.60 52.06
C ALA A 334 -4.26 1.33 51.62
N GLY A 335 -3.68 2.27 50.87
CA GLY A 335 -2.24 2.40 50.74
C GLY A 335 -1.72 2.97 52.06
N ALA A 336 -1.35 2.08 52.99
CA ALA A 336 -0.61 2.46 54.18
C ALA A 336 0.72 3.10 53.76
N SER A 337 0.86 4.39 54.04
CA SER A 337 2.15 5.08 54.06
C SER A 337 2.96 4.52 55.24
N ALA A 338 3.97 3.72 54.93
CA ALA A 338 5.03 3.39 55.89
C ALA A 338 6.03 4.55 55.89
N ARG A 339 6.22 5.13 57.07
CA ARG A 339 7.39 5.94 57.44
C ARG A 339 8.62 5.05 57.56
#